data_AF-A0A1F5LPM1-F1
#
_entry.id   AF-A0A1F5LPM1-F1
#
_cell.length_a   1.000
_cell.length_b   1.000
_cell.length_c   1.000
_cell.angle_alpha   90.00
_cell.angle_beta   90.00
_cell.angle_gamma   90.00
#
_symmetry.space_group_name_H-M   'P 1'
#
loop_
_entity.id
_entity.type
_entity.pdbx_description
1 polymer ?
#
loop_
_entity_poly.entity_id
_entity_poly.type
_entity_poly.pdbx_seq_one_letter_code
_entity_poly.pdbx_strand_id
1 'polypeptide(L)'
;MVLNKNTESLSARVQQIFAKEQKYTSGGFIPLEVFFVSGKGSILMAGNILCWVDVDGHEKIDFLSMFSAANLGQVHPKVTKAIQDAYSNSTILSLAARRDDV
;
A
#
# COMPACT_ATOMS: atom_id res chain seq x y z
N MET A 1 -26.81 -3.15 17.61
CA MET A 1 -26.97 -2.76 16.19
C MET A 1 -26.06 -3.68 15.37
N VAL A 2 -26.62 -4.76 14.82
CA VAL A 2 -25.85 -5.69 13.98
C VAL A 2 -25.79 -5.08 12.59
N LEU A 3 -24.61 -4.59 12.19
CA LEU A 3 -24.39 -4.17 10.82
C LEU A 3 -24.47 -5.41 9.94
N ASN A 4 -25.60 -5.57 9.25
CA ASN A 4 -25.75 -6.59 8.22
C ASN A 4 -24.83 -6.19 7.06
N LYS A 5 -23.60 -6.69 7.07
CA LYS A 5 -22.67 -6.47 5.98
C LYS A 5 -23.15 -7.36 4.83
N ASN A 6 -23.65 -6.75 3.76
CA ASN A 6 -23.69 -7.37 2.43
C ASN A 6 -22.24 -7.53 1.93
N THR A 7 -21.43 -8.30 2.64
CA THR A 7 -20.08 -8.68 2.22
C THR A 7 -20.24 -9.77 1.20
N GLU A 8 -19.91 -9.46 -0.06
CA GLU A 8 -19.68 -10.48 -1.07
C GLU A 8 -18.73 -11.54 -0.52
N SER A 9 -18.97 -12.81 -0.84
CA SER A 9 -18.11 -13.89 -0.39
C SER A 9 -16.69 -13.67 -0.90
N LEU A 10 -15.71 -13.68 0.00
CA LEU A 10 -14.30 -13.54 -0.35
C LEU A 10 -13.88 -14.60 -1.36
N SER A 11 -13.11 -14.20 -2.37
CA SER A 11 -12.59 -15.13 -3.36
C SER A 11 -11.70 -16.19 -2.70
N ALA A 12 -11.62 -17.38 -3.32
CA ALA A 12 -10.77 -18.46 -2.84
C ALA A 12 -9.29 -18.03 -2.72
N ARG A 13 -8.85 -17.10 -3.59
CA ARG A 13 -7.51 -16.53 -3.57
C ARG A 13 -7.29 -15.67 -2.31
N VAL A 14 -8.23 -14.79 -1.99
CA VAL A 14 -8.17 -13.95 -0.78
C VAL A 14 -8.10 -14.82 0.48
N GLN A 15 -8.93 -15.85 0.57
CA GLN A 15 -8.94 -16.77 1.71
C GLN A 15 -7.61 -17.52 1.90
N GLN A 16 -6.97 -17.95 0.81
CA GLN A 16 -5.66 -18.60 0.87
C GLN A 16 -4.57 -17.66 1.39
N ILE A 17 -4.58 -16.40 0.96
CA ILE A 17 -3.62 -15.40 1.42
C ILE A 17 -3.85 -15.08 2.90
N PHE A 18 -5.11 -14.96 3.34
CA PHE A 18 -5.46 -14.81 4.76
C PHE A 18 -4.94 -15.94 5.63
N ALA A 19 -5.16 -17.20 5.21
CA ALA A 19 -4.67 -18.36 5.96
C ALA A 19 -3.14 -18.36 6.07
N LYS A 20 -2.45 -17.87 5.03
CA LYS A 20 -0.98 -17.72 5.04
C LYS A 20 -0.55 -16.59 5.99
N GLU A 21 -1.21 -15.44 5.94
CA GLU A 21 -0.92 -14.32 6.83
C GLU A 21 -1.08 -14.75 8.30
N GLN A 22 -2.24 -15.31 8.66
CA GLN A 22 -2.53 -15.79 10.01
C GLN A 22 -1.49 -16.79 10.55
N LYS A 23 -0.91 -17.61 9.66
CA LYS A 23 0.10 -18.60 10.04
C LYS A 23 1.47 -17.98 10.34
N TYR A 24 1.85 -16.91 9.63
CA TYR A 24 3.22 -16.39 9.64
C TYR A 24 3.36 -14.99 10.26
N THR A 25 2.27 -14.29 10.55
CA THR A 25 2.31 -12.96 11.18
C THR A 25 1.99 -13.06 12.67
N SER A 26 2.79 -12.39 13.49
CA SER A 26 2.41 -12.05 14.85
C SER A 26 1.44 -10.86 14.73
N GLY A 27 0.15 -11.07 15.03
CA GLY A 27 -0.90 -10.07 14.83
C GLY A 27 -0.64 -8.70 15.46
N GLY A 28 -1.51 -7.73 15.18
CA GLY A 28 -1.41 -6.37 15.74
C GLY A 28 -2.43 -5.39 15.16
N PHE A 29 -2.86 -5.62 13.93
CA PHE A 29 -4.01 -4.96 13.31
C PHE A 29 -4.95 -6.03 12.78
N ILE A 30 -6.26 -5.76 12.79
CA ILE A 30 -7.25 -6.60 12.12
C ILE A 30 -7.29 -6.13 10.66
N PRO A 31 -6.69 -6.88 9.70
CA PRO A 31 -6.71 -6.49 8.30
C PRO A 31 -8.14 -6.45 7.78
N LEU A 32 -8.40 -5.52 6.85
CA LEU A 32 -9.60 -5.57 6.03
C LEU A 32 -9.53 -6.77 5.11
N GLU A 33 -10.68 -7.31 4.70
CA GLU A 33 -10.80 -8.49 3.84
C GLU A 33 -10.42 -8.22 2.37
N VAL A 34 -9.30 -7.55 2.13
CA VAL A 34 -8.80 -7.11 0.83
C VAL A 34 -7.28 -7.17 0.79
N PHE A 35 -6.72 -7.65 -0.32
CA PHE A 35 -5.28 -7.65 -0.56
C PHE A 35 -4.95 -6.86 -1.81
N PHE A 36 -4.05 -5.90 -1.70
CA PHE A 36 -3.70 -5.03 -2.83
C PHE A 36 -2.44 -5.54 -3.56
N VAL A 37 -2.46 -5.53 -4.90
CA VAL A 37 -1.34 -5.94 -5.76
C VAL A 37 -0.52 -4.74 -6.21
N SER A 38 -1.18 -3.63 -6.50
CA SER A 38 -0.53 -2.40 -6.95
C SER A 38 -1.37 -1.17 -6.62
N GLY A 39 -0.72 -0.02 -6.48
CA GLY A 39 -1.35 1.28 -6.28
C GLY A 39 -0.64 2.35 -7.10
N LYS A 40 -1.37 3.35 -7.62
CA LYS A 40 -0.79 4.46 -8.37
C LYS A 40 -1.45 5.80 -8.05
N GLY A 41 -0.65 6.81 -7.71
CA GLY A 41 -1.06 8.21 -7.58
C GLY A 41 -1.47 8.67 -6.16
N SER A 42 -1.57 10.00 -5.98
CA SER A 42 -2.29 10.70 -4.85
C SER A 42 -3.05 11.96 -5.29
N ILE A 43 -2.79 12.50 -6.49
CA ILE A 43 -3.18 13.87 -6.79
C ILE A 43 -4.54 13.88 -7.47
N LEU A 44 -5.56 14.41 -6.79
CA LEU A 44 -6.93 14.62 -7.29
C LEU A 44 -7.06 15.67 -8.43
N MET A 45 -5.99 15.97 -9.16
CA MET A 45 -6.02 16.92 -10.27
C MET A 45 -6.07 16.18 -11.61
N ALA A 46 -7.27 16.18 -12.21
CA ALA A 46 -7.57 16.05 -13.64
C ALA A 46 -6.97 14.89 -14.48
N GLY A 47 -6.55 13.77 -13.88
CA GLY A 47 -6.16 12.59 -14.69
C GLY A 47 -5.43 11.46 -13.99
N ASN A 48 -5.09 11.59 -12.69
CA ASN A 48 -4.43 10.54 -11.94
C ASN A 48 -5.40 9.97 -10.88
N ILE A 49 -6.12 8.91 -11.26
CA ILE A 49 -7.05 8.24 -10.35
C ILE A 49 -6.25 7.45 -9.30
N LEU A 50 -6.64 7.58 -8.04
CA LEU A 50 -6.14 6.76 -6.93
C LEU A 50 -6.70 5.36 -7.08
N CYS A 51 -6.04 4.50 -7.84
CA CYS A 51 -6.49 3.12 -7.99
C CYS A 51 -5.54 2.19 -7.24
N TRP A 52 -6.09 1.44 -6.29
CA TRP A 52 -5.53 0.15 -5.89
C TRP A 52 -6.16 -0.94 -6.74
N VAL A 53 -5.35 -1.89 -7.19
CA VAL A 53 -5.83 -3.11 -7.82
C VAL A 53 -5.78 -4.23 -6.78
N ASP A 54 -6.94 -4.80 -6.46
CA ASP A 54 -7.07 -5.97 -5.59
C ASP A 54 -6.43 -7.23 -6.23
N VAL A 55 -6.23 -8.29 -5.47
CA VAL A 55 -5.78 -9.60 -6.01
C VAL A 55 -6.75 -10.19 -7.03
N ASP A 56 -8.01 -9.76 -7.00
CA ASP A 56 -9.05 -10.15 -7.96
C ASP A 56 -9.17 -9.17 -9.14
N GLY A 57 -8.32 -8.14 -9.22
CA GLY A 57 -8.28 -7.20 -10.35
C GLY A 57 -9.24 -6.02 -10.24
N HIS A 58 -9.95 -5.88 -9.13
CA HIS A 58 -10.87 -4.77 -8.90
C HIS A 58 -10.11 -3.48 -8.58
N GLU A 59 -10.44 -2.39 -9.29
CA GLU A 59 -9.92 -1.05 -9.01
C GLU A 59 -10.71 -0.41 -7.86
N LYS A 60 -10.01 0.04 -6.80
CA LYS A 60 -10.58 0.66 -5.60
C LYS A 60 -9.93 2.00 -5.33
N ILE A 61 -10.73 2.99 -4.92
CA ILE A 61 -10.23 4.33 -4.57
C ILE A 61 -9.64 4.35 -3.17
N ASP A 62 -8.40 4.84 -3.04
CA ASP A 62 -7.74 5.05 -1.74
C ASP A 62 -8.24 6.31 -1.03
N PHE A 63 -9.24 6.16 -0.15
CA PHE A 63 -9.67 7.25 0.74
C PHE A 63 -8.91 7.30 2.08
N LEU A 64 -8.11 6.28 2.40
CA LEU A 64 -7.36 6.22 3.65
C LEU A 64 -6.00 6.92 3.52
N SER A 65 -5.39 6.88 2.33
CA SER A 65 -4.05 7.43 2.05
C SER A 65 -3.00 6.94 3.06
N MET A 66 -3.12 5.69 3.50
CA MET A 66 -2.31 5.09 4.57
C MET A 66 -2.16 6.00 5.82
N PHE A 67 -3.27 6.52 6.36
CA PHE A 67 -3.24 7.47 7.49
C PHE A 67 -2.42 8.74 7.18
N SER A 68 -2.56 9.29 5.98
CA SER A 68 -1.81 10.45 5.46
C SER A 68 -0.31 10.20 5.21
N ALA A 69 0.16 8.94 5.25
CA ALA A 69 1.54 8.62 4.87
C ALA A 69 1.79 8.76 3.35
N ALA A 70 0.74 8.67 2.52
CA ALA A 70 0.85 8.64 1.05
C ALA A 70 0.33 9.93 0.38
N ASN A 71 0.57 11.10 0.96
CA ASN A 71 0.06 12.39 0.45
C ASN A 71 0.52 12.72 -0.99
N LEU A 72 1.73 12.28 -1.39
CA LEU A 72 2.26 12.42 -2.76
C LEU A 72 1.94 11.23 -3.67
N GLY A 73 1.35 10.19 -3.09
CA GLY A 73 0.74 9.12 -3.84
C GLY A 73 1.53 7.86 -3.82
N GLN A 74 0.78 6.78 -4.02
CA GLN A 74 1.38 5.49 -4.16
C GLN A 74 2.28 5.51 -5.39
N VAL A 75 3.54 5.13 -5.17
CA VAL A 75 4.58 4.99 -6.21
C VAL A 75 4.81 6.28 -7.01
N HIS A 76 4.91 7.43 -6.33
CA HIS A 76 5.21 8.70 -6.98
C HIS A 76 6.58 8.66 -7.70
N PRO A 77 6.67 8.95 -9.02
CA PRO A 77 7.85 8.67 -9.83
C PRO A 77 9.12 9.38 -9.36
N LYS A 78 9.01 10.62 -8.86
CA LYS A 78 10.17 11.34 -8.30
C LYS A 78 10.67 10.74 -6.99
N VAL A 79 9.76 10.25 -6.15
CA VAL A 79 10.11 9.68 -4.84
C VAL A 79 10.73 8.30 -5.05
N THR A 80 10.11 7.48 -5.88
CA THR A 80 10.65 6.17 -6.27
C THR A 80 12.04 6.28 -6.86
N LYS A 81 12.26 7.25 -7.77
CA LYS A 81 13.58 7.50 -8.35
C LYS A 81 14.59 7.94 -7.28
N ALA A 82 14.25 8.91 -6.43
CA ALA A 82 15.14 9.36 -5.36
C ALA A 82 15.53 8.23 -4.39
N ILE A 83 14.58 7.35 -4.07
CA ILE A 83 14.84 6.15 -3.26
C ILE A 83 15.81 5.21 -4.00
N GLN A 84 15.55 4.88 -5.27
CA GLN A 84 16.42 4.00 -6.07
C GLN A 84 17.84 4.56 -6.21
N ASP A 85 17.98 5.86 -6.47
CA ASP A 85 19.27 6.54 -6.58
C ASP A 85 20.02 6.51 -5.24
N ALA A 86 19.31 6.69 -4.12
CA ALA A 86 19.89 6.61 -2.79
C ALA A 86 20.35 5.19 -2.43
N TYR A 87 19.51 4.18 -2.67
CA TYR A 87 19.84 2.76 -2.41
C TYR A 87 20.99 2.24 -3.28
N SER A 88 21.12 2.74 -4.51
CA SER A 88 22.23 2.35 -5.39
C SER A 88 23.59 2.80 -4.87
N ASN A 89 23.62 3.85 -4.03
CA ASN A 89 24.84 4.47 -3.54
C ASN A 89 25.13 4.17 -2.05
N SER A 90 24.12 3.90 -1.23
CA SER A 90 24.30 3.55 0.19
C SER A 90 23.13 2.72 0.71
N THR A 91 23.44 1.72 1.54
CA THR A 91 22.45 0.83 2.17
C THR A 91 21.99 1.31 3.55
N ILE A 92 22.61 2.35 4.10
CA ILE A 92 22.28 2.88 5.43
C ILE A 92 21.86 4.35 5.32
N LEU A 93 20.56 4.57 5.47
CA LEU A 93 19.94 5.89 5.66
C LEU A 93 19.28 5.86 7.03
N SER A 94 20.01 6.27 8.07
CA SER A 94 19.44 6.44 9.40
C SER A 94 18.93 7.87 9.55
N LEU A 95 17.81 8.07 10.25
CA LEU A 95 17.38 9.40 10.71
C LEU A 95 18.50 10.15 11.45
N ALA A 96 19.42 9.42 12.08
CA ALA A 96 20.55 9.95 12.83
C ALA A 96 21.82 10.18 12.00
N ALA A 97 21.94 9.58 10.82
CA ALA A 97 23.15 9.66 9.99
C ALA A 97 22.78 10.14 8.60
N ARG A 98 23.13 11.39 8.31
CA ARG A 98 23.04 11.93 6.95
C ARG A 98 24.30 11.55 6.19
N ARG A 99 24.12 11.22 4.91
CA ARG A 99 25.23 11.12 3.96
C ARG A 99 25.79 12.53 3.74
N ASP A 100 27.09 12.63 3.53
CA ASP A 100 27.73 13.84 3.00
C ASP A 100 27.59 13.86 1.47
N ASP A 101 27.25 15.02 0.93
CA ASP A 101 26.88 15.19 -0.49
C ASP A 101 28.09 15.57 -1.37
N VAL A 102 29.30 15.53 -0.81
CA VAL A 102 30.57 15.89 -1.47
C VAL A 102 31.25 14.69 -2.13
#